data_AF-C4TDH3-F1
#
_entry.id   AF-C4TDH3-F1
#
_cell.length_a   1.000
_cell.length_b   1.000
_cell.length_c   1.000
_cell.angle_alpha   90.00
_cell.angle_beta   90.00
_cell.angle_gamma   90.00
#
_symmetry.space_group_name_H-M   'P 1'
#
loop_
_entity.id
_entity.type
_entity.pdbx_description
1 polymer ?
#
loop_
_entity_poly.entity_id
_entity_poly.type
_entity_poly.pdbx_seq_one_letter_code
_entity_poly.pdbx_strand_id
1 'polypeptide(L)'
;HTQSAAGVAGVIKMVLAMRHDTLPRSLHIDTPTSHVDWSSGAVELLSDAMPWPRNGHPRRAGVSSFGISGTNAHVVIEEGDMPPEPAGPGDRTDPAVPWVPSARSPAALAEQAIRLRDWVQVRPELAARDVAWSLVHDRAELEHRAVLVDDMQIRGSADTRGKAAFVFPGQGSQWVGMATELLATSPVFAQRMRECAAALREFVEWDLFAVLSDEAALERSDVVQPALWAVMVSLAELWRAHGVEPAAVMG
;
A
#
# COMPACT_ATOMS: atom_id res chain seq x y z
N HIS A 1 21.20 11.48 -28.97
CA HIS A 1 22.29 11.32 -27.98
C HIS A 1 21.99 12.22 -26.77
N THR A 2 21.69 11.66 -25.59
CA THR A 2 21.28 12.41 -24.37
C THR A 2 22.47 12.97 -23.57
N GLN A 3 23.56 13.30 -24.26
CA GLN A 3 24.83 13.79 -23.69
C GLN A 3 25.24 13.06 -22.40
N SER A 4 25.38 13.75 -21.28
CA SER A 4 25.80 13.20 -19.99
C SER A 4 24.91 12.08 -19.46
N ALA A 5 23.66 11.98 -19.92
CA ALA A 5 22.74 10.91 -19.55
C ALA A 5 22.80 9.68 -20.48
N ALA A 6 23.65 9.68 -21.52
CA ALA A 6 23.70 8.61 -22.52
C ALA A 6 24.08 7.25 -21.91
N GLY A 7 25.10 7.23 -21.04
CA GLY A 7 25.53 5.99 -20.38
C GLY A 7 24.42 5.36 -19.53
N VAL A 8 23.80 6.15 -18.65
CA VAL A 8 22.72 5.66 -17.78
C VAL A 8 21.46 5.28 -18.57
N ALA A 9 21.15 5.97 -19.67
CA ALA A 9 20.07 5.56 -20.56
C ALA A 9 20.34 4.17 -21.18
N GLY A 10 21.59 3.87 -21.53
CA GLY A 10 22.01 2.54 -21.97
C GLY A 10 21.83 1.47 -20.88
N VAL A 11 22.17 1.80 -19.63
CA VAL A 11 21.93 0.91 -18.48
C VAL A 11 20.43 0.65 -18.28
N ILE A 12 19.59 1.69 -18.28
CA ILE A 12 18.13 1.58 -18.15
C ILE A 12 17.56 0.70 -19.26
N LYS A 13 17.98 0.89 -20.52
CA LYS A 13 17.56 0.06 -21.66
C LYS A 13 17.81 -1.41 -21.36
N MET A 14 19.01 -1.75 -20.93
CA MET A 14 19.39 -3.15 -20.76
C MET A 14 18.76 -3.79 -19.53
N VAL A 15 18.58 -3.04 -18.43
CA VAL A 15 17.81 -3.52 -17.26
C VAL A 15 16.35 -3.80 -17.64
N LEU A 16 15.72 -2.92 -18.42
CA LEU A 16 14.36 -3.16 -18.93
C LEU A 16 14.32 -4.37 -19.89
N ALA A 17 15.32 -4.52 -20.77
CA ALA A 17 15.41 -5.67 -21.67
C ALA A 17 15.48 -7.01 -20.91
N MET A 18 16.23 -7.06 -19.80
CA MET A 18 16.29 -8.23 -18.92
C MET A 18 14.96 -8.48 -18.20
N ARG A 19 14.30 -7.43 -17.71
CA ARG A 19 12.99 -7.55 -17.02
C ARG A 19 11.86 -8.02 -17.94
N HIS A 20 11.94 -7.69 -19.23
CA HIS A 20 10.91 -7.99 -20.22
C HIS A 20 11.31 -9.13 -21.17
N ASP A 21 12.39 -9.86 -20.87
CA ASP A 21 12.89 -10.99 -21.66
C ASP A 21 12.98 -10.71 -23.16
N THR A 22 13.32 -9.47 -23.54
CA THR A 22 13.31 -9.00 -24.94
C THR A 22 14.42 -7.99 -25.16
N LEU A 23 15.23 -8.20 -26.19
CA LEU A 23 16.18 -7.22 -26.69
C LEU A 23 15.47 -6.33 -27.73
N PRO A 24 15.32 -5.01 -27.49
CA PRO A 24 14.62 -4.12 -28.41
C PRO A 24 15.50 -3.72 -29.59
N ARG A 25 14.90 -3.68 -30.79
CA ARG A 25 15.60 -3.29 -32.03
C ARG A 25 16.34 -1.96 -31.93
N SER A 26 17.45 -1.88 -32.64
CA SER A 26 18.11 -0.62 -32.98
C SER A 26 17.46 -0.05 -34.25
N LEU A 27 17.25 1.26 -34.28
CA LEU A 27 16.60 1.94 -35.41
C LEU A 27 17.64 2.44 -36.42
N HIS A 28 17.20 2.65 -37.67
CA HIS A 28 18.00 3.24 -38.76
C HIS A 28 19.26 2.44 -39.11
N ILE A 29 19.15 1.12 -39.07
CA ILE A 29 20.24 0.17 -39.39
C ILE A 29 19.82 -0.84 -40.47
N ASP A 30 18.84 -0.50 -41.31
CA ASP A 30 18.34 -1.36 -42.41
C ASP A 30 19.44 -1.73 -43.42
N THR A 31 20.47 -0.88 -43.54
CA THR A 31 21.69 -1.16 -44.29
C THR A 31 22.89 -0.88 -43.38
N PRO A 32 23.60 -1.93 -42.91
CA PRO A 32 24.80 -1.77 -42.09
C PRO A 32 25.88 -0.95 -42.81
N THR A 33 26.71 -0.21 -42.07
CA THR A 33 27.80 0.57 -42.67
C THR A 33 28.83 -0.35 -43.34
N SER A 34 29.26 0.02 -44.56
CA SER A 34 30.29 -0.68 -45.31
C SER A 34 31.71 -0.49 -44.78
N HIS A 35 31.90 0.40 -43.79
CA HIS A 35 33.21 0.67 -43.16
C HIS A 35 33.59 -0.36 -42.10
N VAL A 36 32.71 -1.32 -41.81
CA VAL A 36 32.93 -2.42 -40.87
C VAL A 36 32.72 -3.72 -41.63
N ASP A 37 33.63 -4.67 -41.46
CA ASP A 37 33.42 -6.04 -41.93
C ASP A 37 32.57 -6.80 -40.92
N TRP A 38 31.27 -6.93 -41.20
CA TRP A 38 30.33 -7.66 -40.36
C TRP A 38 30.39 -9.18 -40.55
N SER A 39 31.09 -9.65 -41.59
CA SER A 39 31.23 -11.10 -41.86
C SER A 39 32.30 -11.76 -41.00
N SER A 40 33.22 -10.97 -40.44
CA SER A 40 34.22 -11.43 -39.50
C SER A 40 33.81 -11.14 -38.05
N GLY A 41 33.59 -12.20 -37.27
CA GLY A 41 33.35 -12.11 -35.83
C GLY A 41 32.03 -12.70 -35.36
N ALA A 42 31.73 -12.49 -34.07
CA ALA A 42 30.54 -12.99 -33.40
C ALA A 42 29.58 -11.86 -32.99
N VAL A 43 29.59 -10.73 -33.72
CA VAL A 43 28.79 -9.54 -33.42
C VAL A 43 27.77 -9.33 -34.52
N GLU A 44 26.51 -9.19 -34.13
CA GLU A 44 25.39 -8.95 -35.03
C GLU A 44 24.63 -7.69 -34.60
N LEU A 45 24.15 -6.92 -35.59
CA LEU A 45 23.30 -5.76 -35.32
C LEU A 45 21.87 -6.21 -35.05
N LEU A 46 21.27 -5.62 -34.02
CA LEU A 46 19.92 -5.94 -33.60
C LEU A 46 18.87 -5.18 -34.44
N SER A 47 18.65 -5.58 -35.70
CA SER A 47 17.68 -4.96 -36.63
C SER A 47 16.23 -5.13 -36.19
N ASP A 48 15.94 -6.28 -35.57
CA ASP A 48 14.62 -6.64 -35.09
C ASP A 48 14.63 -6.88 -33.59
N ALA A 49 13.46 -6.69 -32.95
CA ALA A 49 13.32 -7.03 -31.56
C ALA A 49 13.30 -8.56 -31.43
N MET A 50 14.10 -9.11 -30.52
CA MET A 50 14.21 -10.55 -30.35
C MET A 50 13.97 -10.96 -28.89
N PRO A 51 13.37 -12.14 -28.66
CA PRO A 51 13.32 -12.73 -27.33
C PRO A 51 14.74 -12.90 -26.76
N TRP A 52 14.89 -12.65 -25.47
CA TRP A 52 16.11 -12.91 -24.72
C TRP A 52 15.80 -13.79 -23.50
N PRO A 53 15.37 -15.04 -23.75
CA PRO A 53 14.91 -15.93 -22.70
C PRO A 53 16.05 -16.37 -21.79
N ARG A 54 15.69 -16.76 -20.56
CA ARG A 54 16.62 -17.41 -19.64
C ARG A 54 16.93 -18.82 -20.14
N ASN A 55 18.19 -19.22 -20.03
CA ASN A 55 18.70 -20.51 -20.51
C ASN A 55 19.52 -21.26 -19.46
N GLY A 56 19.26 -21.00 -18.16
CA GLY A 56 20.01 -21.60 -17.05
C GLY A 56 21.31 -20.86 -16.70
N HIS A 57 21.66 -19.80 -17.43
CA HIS A 57 22.77 -18.91 -17.10
C HIS A 57 22.28 -17.47 -16.93
N PRO A 58 22.86 -16.71 -15.97
CA PRO A 58 22.56 -15.29 -15.83
C PRO A 58 22.85 -14.54 -17.13
N ARG A 59 21.84 -13.85 -17.66
CA ARG A 59 22.00 -12.94 -18.80
C ARG A 59 22.90 -11.78 -18.41
N ARG A 60 23.85 -11.44 -19.29
CA ARG A 60 24.81 -10.36 -19.10
C ARG A 60 24.83 -9.44 -20.31
N ALA A 61 25.07 -8.16 -20.08
CA ALA A 61 25.27 -7.16 -21.13
C ALA A 61 26.38 -6.18 -20.78
N GLY A 62 27.10 -5.72 -21.80
CA GLY A 62 28.04 -4.61 -21.70
C GLY A 62 27.38 -3.29 -22.11
N VAL A 63 27.65 -2.21 -21.37
CA VAL A 63 27.29 -0.84 -21.75
C VAL A 63 28.56 0.00 -21.80
N SER A 64 28.87 0.54 -22.98
CA SER A 64 30.05 1.39 -23.20
C SER A 64 29.64 2.86 -23.37
N SER A 65 30.47 3.77 -22.86
CA SER A 65 30.34 5.21 -23.10
C SER A 65 31.72 5.83 -23.33
N PHE A 66 31.85 6.57 -24.42
CA PHE A 66 33.12 7.16 -24.86
C PHE A 66 32.97 8.69 -24.93
N GLY A 67 33.64 9.39 -24.02
CA GLY A 67 33.57 10.84 -23.92
C GLY A 67 34.46 11.53 -24.94
N ILE A 68 34.01 12.69 -25.44
CA ILE A 68 34.79 13.50 -26.39
C ILE A 68 36.14 13.97 -25.83
N SER A 69 36.27 14.05 -24.50
CA SER A 69 37.53 14.34 -23.81
C SER A 69 38.54 13.19 -23.85
N GLY A 70 38.17 12.02 -24.37
CA GLY A 70 38.98 10.80 -24.38
C GLY A 70 38.78 9.88 -23.18
N THR A 71 37.92 10.25 -22.22
CA THR A 71 37.58 9.39 -21.08
C THR A 71 36.55 8.34 -21.48
N ASN A 72 36.88 7.07 -21.24
CA ASN A 72 36.06 5.93 -21.62
C ASN A 72 35.57 5.17 -20.38
N ALA A 73 34.33 4.67 -20.42
CA ALA A 73 33.76 3.81 -19.40
C ALA A 73 33.09 2.59 -20.05
N HIS A 74 33.22 1.44 -19.40
CA HIS A 74 32.53 0.21 -19.76
C HIS A 74 32.02 -0.45 -18.49
N VAL A 75 30.75 -0.83 -18.47
CA VAL A 75 30.14 -1.56 -17.36
C VAL A 75 29.54 -2.86 -17.86
N VAL A 76 29.68 -3.91 -17.07
CA VAL A 76 29.01 -5.18 -17.29
C VAL A 76 27.87 -5.28 -16.28
N ILE A 77 26.67 -5.57 -16.76
CA ILE A 77 25.48 -5.78 -15.95
C ILE A 77 25.01 -7.23 -16.10
N GLU A 78 24.51 -7.79 -15.01
CA GLU A 78 23.99 -9.14 -14.91
C GLU A 78 22.54 -9.08 -14.42
N GLU A 79 21.71 -10.01 -14.88
CA GLU A 79 20.35 -10.11 -14.36
C GLU A 79 20.36 -10.39 -12.85
N GLY A 80 19.52 -9.67 -12.11
CA GLY A 80 19.34 -9.90 -10.66
C GLY A 80 18.41 -11.06 -10.37
N ASP A 81 18.30 -11.40 -9.09
CA ASP A 81 17.32 -12.38 -8.62
C ASP A 81 15.91 -11.96 -9.02
N MET A 82 15.12 -12.94 -9.48
CA MET A 82 13.73 -12.68 -9.81
C MET A 82 12.96 -12.39 -8.52
N PRO A 83 12.21 -11.29 -8.45
CA PRO A 83 11.20 -11.17 -7.42
C PRO A 83 10.22 -12.34 -7.60
N PRO A 84 9.69 -12.89 -6.49
CA PRO A 84 8.65 -13.90 -6.56
C PRO A 84 7.52 -13.39 -7.45
N GLU A 85 6.90 -14.30 -8.21
CA GLU A 85 5.69 -13.93 -8.94
C GLU A 85 4.69 -13.36 -7.95
N PRO A 86 4.01 -12.26 -8.31
CA PRO A 86 2.97 -11.72 -7.45
C PRO A 86 2.03 -12.86 -7.11
N ALA A 87 1.76 -13.04 -5.81
CA ALA A 87 0.66 -13.88 -5.39
C ALA A 87 -0.55 -13.36 -6.18
N GLY A 88 -1.23 -14.26 -6.91
CA GLY A 88 -2.35 -13.88 -7.76
C GLY A 88 -3.38 -13.03 -7.00
N PRO A 89 -4.36 -12.44 -7.70
CA PRO A 89 -5.27 -11.47 -7.12
C PRO A 89 -5.77 -11.95 -5.75
N GLY A 90 -5.64 -11.09 -4.73
CA GLY A 90 -6.17 -11.36 -3.40
C GLY A 90 -7.66 -11.74 -3.50
N ASP A 91 -8.14 -12.60 -2.60
CA ASP A 91 -9.55 -12.99 -2.64
C ASP A 91 -10.41 -11.73 -2.50
N ARG A 92 -11.47 -11.62 -3.31
CA ARG A 92 -12.40 -10.48 -3.29
C ARG A 92 -13.19 -10.38 -1.98
N THR A 93 -13.01 -11.35 -1.10
CA THR A 93 -13.57 -11.41 0.26
C THR A 93 -12.65 -10.77 1.31
N ASP A 94 -11.42 -10.37 0.94
CA ASP A 94 -10.53 -9.66 1.85
C ASP A 94 -11.20 -8.35 2.32
N PRO A 95 -11.17 -8.05 3.62
CA PRO A 95 -11.76 -6.83 4.15
C PRO A 95 -11.12 -5.59 3.52
N ALA A 96 -11.91 -4.52 3.39
CA ALA A 96 -11.45 -3.25 2.85
C ALA A 96 -10.22 -2.75 3.62
N VAL A 97 -9.11 -2.53 2.91
CA VAL A 97 -7.86 -2.02 3.48
C VAL A 97 -7.67 -0.54 3.16
N PRO A 98 -7.29 0.30 4.14
CA PRO A 98 -7.13 1.73 3.92
C PRO A 98 -5.92 2.02 3.04
N TRP A 99 -6.10 2.82 1.99
CA TRP A 99 -5.01 3.40 1.20
C TRP A 99 -4.75 4.82 1.64
N VAL A 100 -3.47 5.13 1.91
CA VAL A 100 -3.07 6.38 2.58
C VAL A 100 -2.11 7.24 1.73
N PRO A 101 -2.53 7.77 0.57
CA PRO A 101 -1.65 8.64 -0.22
C PRO A 101 -1.38 9.96 0.52
N SER A 102 -0.18 10.51 0.30
CA SER A 102 0.21 11.81 0.82
C SER A 102 0.93 12.66 -0.24
N ALA A 103 0.89 13.99 -0.08
CA ALA A 103 1.55 14.94 -0.97
C ALA A 103 1.93 16.26 -0.26
N ARG A 104 2.74 17.08 -0.93
CA ARG A 104 3.17 18.42 -0.45
C ARG A 104 2.16 19.54 -0.71
N SER A 105 1.05 19.24 -1.38
CA SER A 105 -0.04 20.20 -1.58
C SER A 105 -1.37 19.48 -1.76
N PRO A 106 -2.52 20.17 -1.53
CA PRO A 106 -3.84 19.58 -1.77
C PRO A 106 -4.05 19.16 -3.23
N ALA A 107 -3.51 19.93 -4.18
CA ALA A 107 -3.59 19.63 -5.61
C ALA A 107 -2.79 18.37 -5.97
N ALA A 108 -1.56 18.26 -5.45
CA ALA A 108 -0.73 17.07 -5.67
C ALA A 108 -1.34 15.82 -5.01
N LEU A 109 -2.03 15.97 -3.87
CA LEU A 109 -2.75 14.85 -3.24
C LEU A 109 -3.91 14.37 -4.11
N ALA A 110 -4.67 15.30 -4.71
CA ALA A 110 -5.75 14.96 -5.62
C ALA A 110 -5.24 14.23 -6.87
N GLU A 111 -4.16 14.72 -7.48
CA GLU A 111 -3.50 14.04 -8.60
C GLU A 111 -2.97 12.67 -8.21
N GLN A 112 -2.35 12.53 -7.03
CA GLN A 112 -1.82 11.27 -6.57
C GLN A 112 -2.92 10.22 -6.36
N ALA A 113 -4.08 10.64 -5.82
CA ALA A 113 -5.23 9.76 -5.66
C ALA A 113 -5.79 9.28 -7.01
N ILE A 114 -5.85 10.16 -8.02
CA ILE A 114 -6.27 9.80 -9.39
C ILE A 114 -5.26 8.83 -10.01
N ARG A 115 -3.96 9.16 -9.97
CA ARG A 115 -2.90 8.30 -10.51
C ARG A 115 -2.91 6.92 -9.87
N LEU A 116 -3.09 6.83 -8.55
CA LEU A 116 -3.18 5.56 -7.84
C LEU A 116 -4.39 4.74 -8.33
N ARG A 117 -5.56 5.38 -8.43
CA ARG A 117 -6.78 4.73 -8.93
C ARG A 117 -6.59 4.19 -10.35
N ASP A 118 -6.14 5.04 -11.27
CA ASP A 118 -5.94 4.67 -12.67
C ASP A 118 -4.89 3.55 -12.79
N TRP A 119 -3.84 3.61 -11.96
CA TRP A 119 -2.78 2.61 -11.90
C TRP A 119 -3.31 1.26 -11.41
N VAL A 120 -4.14 1.19 -10.36
CA VAL A 120 -4.70 -0.10 -9.92
C VAL A 120 -5.78 -0.62 -10.87
N GLN A 121 -6.59 0.25 -11.47
CA GLN A 121 -7.65 -0.16 -12.40
C GLN A 121 -7.13 -0.92 -13.62
N VAL A 122 -5.94 -0.56 -14.13
CA VAL A 122 -5.31 -1.27 -15.26
C VAL A 122 -4.47 -2.48 -14.83
N ARG A 123 -4.43 -2.79 -13.52
CA ARG A 123 -3.67 -3.91 -12.93
C ARG A 123 -4.50 -4.67 -11.88
N PRO A 124 -5.56 -5.38 -12.31
CA PRO A 124 -6.44 -6.14 -11.42
C PRO A 124 -5.73 -7.30 -10.70
N GLU A 125 -4.53 -7.68 -11.14
CA GLU A 125 -3.69 -8.68 -10.49
C GLU A 125 -3.08 -8.21 -9.15
N LEU A 126 -3.07 -6.90 -8.88
CA LEU A 126 -2.50 -6.36 -7.66
C LEU A 126 -3.41 -6.60 -6.46
N ALA A 127 -2.87 -7.22 -5.40
CA ALA A 127 -3.58 -7.33 -4.14
C ALA A 127 -3.71 -5.96 -3.46
N ALA A 128 -4.93 -5.58 -3.05
CA ALA A 128 -5.19 -4.29 -2.42
C ALA A 128 -4.36 -4.06 -1.15
N ARG A 129 -4.08 -5.13 -0.39
CA ARG A 129 -3.22 -5.10 0.80
C ARG A 129 -1.77 -4.75 0.49
N ASP A 130 -1.23 -5.20 -0.64
CA ASP A 130 0.16 -4.94 -1.01
C ASP A 130 0.31 -3.48 -1.46
N VAL A 131 -0.74 -2.94 -2.11
CA VAL A 131 -0.84 -1.50 -2.41
C VAL A 131 -0.89 -0.68 -1.13
N ALA A 132 -1.77 -1.06 -0.18
CA ALA A 132 -1.88 -0.39 1.12
C ALA A 132 -0.53 -0.41 1.87
N TRP A 133 0.11 -1.58 1.93
CA TRP A 133 1.42 -1.77 2.56
C TRP A 133 2.50 -0.88 1.94
N SER A 134 2.60 -0.88 0.60
CA SER A 134 3.57 -0.06 -0.12
C SER A 134 3.36 1.45 0.08
N LEU A 135 2.11 1.90 0.26
CA LEU A 135 1.80 3.30 0.55
C LEU A 135 2.27 3.74 1.94
N VAL A 136 2.33 2.82 2.90
CA VAL A 136 2.80 3.11 4.26
C VAL A 136 4.32 2.93 4.37
N HIS A 137 4.86 1.86 3.77
CA HIS A 137 6.26 1.47 3.99
C HIS A 137 7.23 2.16 3.04
N ASP A 138 6.87 2.31 1.76
CA ASP A 138 7.79 2.70 0.69
C ASP A 138 7.58 4.13 0.20
N ARG A 139 6.75 4.91 0.89
CA ARG A 139 6.44 6.29 0.52
C ARG A 139 6.69 7.22 1.69
N ALA A 140 7.14 8.43 1.36
CA ALA A 140 7.29 9.48 2.35
C ALA A 140 5.92 9.86 2.93
N GLU A 141 5.86 10.06 4.24
CA GLU A 141 4.70 10.61 4.91
C GLU A 141 4.69 12.14 4.83
N LEU A 142 3.87 12.70 3.96
CA LEU A 142 3.77 14.15 3.73
C LEU A 142 2.56 14.77 4.45
N GLU A 143 2.53 16.09 4.48
CA GLU A 143 1.59 16.90 5.27
C GLU A 143 0.14 16.78 4.80
N HIS A 144 -0.13 16.75 3.49
CA HIS A 144 -1.49 16.58 2.97
C HIS A 144 -1.75 15.10 2.74
N ARG A 145 -2.74 14.54 3.45
CA ARG A 145 -3.02 13.10 3.49
C ARG A 145 -4.46 12.83 3.10
N ALA A 146 -4.69 11.68 2.49
CA ALA A 146 -6.03 11.11 2.37
C ALA A 146 -6.04 9.69 2.92
N VAL A 147 -7.19 9.25 3.39
CA VAL A 147 -7.50 7.84 3.68
C VAL A 147 -8.63 7.45 2.74
N LEU A 148 -8.40 6.42 1.94
CA LEU A 148 -9.38 5.84 1.01
C LEU A 148 -9.73 4.44 1.52
N VAL A 149 -11.00 4.21 1.82
CA VAL A 149 -11.54 2.89 2.22
C VAL A 149 -12.84 2.72 1.47
N ASP A 150 -12.93 1.71 0.60
CA ASP A 150 -14.05 1.54 -0.32
C ASP A 150 -14.34 2.84 -1.10
N ASP A 151 -15.58 3.31 -1.06
CA ASP A 151 -16.02 4.57 -1.66
C ASP A 151 -15.80 5.79 -0.74
N MET A 152 -15.37 5.57 0.51
CA MET A 152 -15.12 6.63 1.47
C MET A 152 -13.76 7.26 1.26
N GLN A 153 -13.74 8.59 1.22
CA GLN A 153 -12.52 9.37 1.17
C GLN A 153 -12.52 10.46 2.24
N ILE A 154 -11.53 10.40 3.12
CA ILE A 154 -11.25 11.43 4.12
C ILE A 154 -9.94 12.12 3.72
N ARG A 155 -9.91 13.45 3.75
CA ARG A 155 -8.70 14.24 3.44
C ARG A 155 -8.41 15.22 4.56
N GLY A 156 -7.13 15.49 4.80
CA GLY A 156 -6.72 16.44 5.81
C GLY A 156 -5.28 16.89 5.64
N SER A 157 -4.89 17.88 6.45
CA SER A 157 -3.49 18.24 6.67
C SER A 157 -3.08 17.73 8.04
N ALA A 158 -2.00 16.98 8.12
CA ALA A 158 -1.47 16.49 9.38
C ALA A 158 -0.56 17.55 10.02
N ASP A 159 -0.83 17.88 11.29
CA ASP A 159 0.18 18.45 12.19
C ASP A 159 0.70 17.30 13.07
N THR A 160 1.95 16.91 12.84
CA THR A 160 2.59 15.76 13.54
C THR A 160 2.90 16.05 15.01
N ARG A 161 2.58 17.25 15.51
CA ARG A 161 2.80 17.64 16.92
C ARG A 161 1.60 17.33 17.83
N GLY A 162 0.47 16.89 17.27
CA GLY A 162 -0.75 16.65 18.03
C GLY A 162 -0.64 15.43 18.96
N LYS A 163 -0.97 15.62 20.25
CA LYS A 163 -1.25 14.51 21.16
C LYS A 163 -2.74 14.15 21.08
N ALA A 164 -3.07 12.86 21.07
CA ALA A 164 -4.46 12.41 21.06
C ALA A 164 -5.11 12.57 22.45
N ALA A 165 -6.39 12.92 22.48
CA ALA A 165 -7.23 12.85 23.67
C ALA A 165 -8.43 11.95 23.38
N PHE A 166 -8.73 10.99 24.25
CA PHE A 166 -9.92 10.17 24.13
C PHE A 166 -11.09 10.82 24.88
N VAL A 167 -12.21 10.99 24.19
CA VAL A 167 -13.43 11.59 24.73
C VAL A 167 -14.50 10.52 24.83
N PHE A 168 -15.07 10.35 26.02
CA PHE A 168 -16.00 9.30 26.39
C PHE A 168 -17.38 9.92 26.68
N PRO A 169 -18.25 10.08 25.67
CA PRO A 169 -19.54 10.72 25.87
C PRO A 169 -20.45 9.91 26.79
N GLY A 170 -21.41 10.58 27.42
CA GLY A 170 -22.49 9.95 28.17
C GLY A 170 -23.54 9.28 27.28
N GLN A 171 -24.73 9.10 27.87
CA GLN A 171 -25.89 8.53 27.19
C GLN A 171 -26.36 9.40 26.00
N GLY A 172 -26.83 8.75 24.93
CA GLY A 172 -27.33 9.38 23.70
C GLY A 172 -26.62 8.93 22.42
N SER A 173 -25.52 8.18 22.54
CA SER A 173 -24.74 7.65 21.41
C SER A 173 -25.10 6.21 21.05
N GLN A 174 -25.94 5.55 21.84
CA GLN A 174 -26.34 4.16 21.62
C GLN A 174 -27.24 4.00 20.40
N TRP A 175 -27.15 2.82 19.78
CA TRP A 175 -28.06 2.34 18.76
C TRP A 175 -28.06 0.81 18.75
N VAL A 176 -29.13 0.20 18.22
CA VAL A 176 -29.31 -1.26 18.21
C VAL A 176 -28.26 -1.93 17.32
N GLY A 177 -27.45 -2.81 17.89
CA GLY A 177 -26.37 -3.50 17.18
C GLY A 177 -25.04 -2.76 17.14
N MET A 178 -24.85 -1.73 17.99
CA MET A 178 -23.68 -0.84 17.96
C MET A 178 -22.29 -1.49 18.10
N ALA A 179 -22.24 -2.75 18.51
CA ALA A 179 -21.01 -3.51 18.69
C ALA A 179 -20.93 -4.77 17.81
N THR A 180 -22.00 -5.12 17.10
CA THR A 180 -22.18 -6.45 16.48
C THR A 180 -21.10 -6.76 15.45
N GLU A 181 -20.82 -5.83 14.55
CA GLU A 181 -19.81 -6.05 13.51
C GLU A 181 -18.40 -6.16 14.11
N LEU A 182 -18.02 -5.27 15.02
CA LEU A 182 -16.71 -5.31 15.67
C LEU A 182 -16.51 -6.54 16.55
N LEU A 183 -17.58 -7.10 17.14
CA LEU A 183 -17.52 -8.39 17.84
C LEU A 183 -17.15 -9.55 16.90
N ALA A 184 -17.58 -9.48 15.64
CA ALA A 184 -17.30 -10.51 14.64
C ALA A 184 -15.93 -10.33 13.96
N THR A 185 -15.51 -9.08 13.71
CA THR A 185 -14.35 -8.77 12.86
C THR A 185 -13.09 -8.38 13.64
N SER A 186 -13.21 -7.94 14.89
CA SER A 186 -12.08 -7.46 15.71
C SER A 186 -11.87 -8.32 16.96
N PRO A 187 -10.85 -9.20 16.97
CA PRO A 187 -10.51 -10.01 18.14
C PRO A 187 -10.18 -9.17 19.38
N VAL A 188 -9.54 -8.00 19.20
CA VAL A 188 -9.19 -7.06 20.28
C VAL A 188 -10.45 -6.51 20.94
N PHE A 189 -11.38 -6.00 20.12
CA PHE A 189 -12.64 -5.45 20.61
C PHE A 189 -13.48 -6.54 21.30
N ALA A 190 -13.61 -7.71 20.67
CA ALA A 190 -14.36 -8.83 21.21
C ALA A 190 -13.81 -9.34 22.55
N GLN A 191 -12.47 -9.37 22.68
CA GLN A 191 -11.84 -9.75 23.93
C GLN A 191 -12.15 -8.76 25.05
N ARG A 192 -12.02 -7.44 24.78
CA ARG A 192 -12.32 -6.43 25.80
C ARG A 192 -13.81 -6.43 26.20
N MET A 193 -14.72 -6.62 25.24
CA MET A 193 -16.14 -6.76 25.53
C MET A 193 -16.45 -7.95 26.45
N ARG A 194 -15.78 -9.10 26.27
CA ARG A 194 -15.92 -10.27 27.16
C ARG A 194 -15.44 -9.99 28.58
N GLU A 195 -14.35 -9.25 28.73
CA GLU A 195 -13.83 -8.83 30.04
C GLU A 195 -14.82 -7.89 30.74
N CYS A 196 -15.39 -6.92 30.02
CA CYS A 196 -16.45 -6.06 30.53
C CYS A 196 -17.70 -6.85 30.95
N ALA A 197 -18.14 -7.82 30.14
CA ALA A 197 -19.28 -8.68 30.48
C ALA A 197 -19.02 -9.49 31.76
N ALA A 198 -17.80 -10.02 31.93
CA ALA A 198 -17.41 -10.74 33.14
C ALA A 198 -17.41 -9.82 34.38
N ALA A 199 -16.91 -8.60 34.24
CA ALA A 199 -16.86 -7.62 35.32
C ALA A 199 -18.27 -7.12 35.73
N LEU A 200 -19.19 -6.98 34.78
CA LEU A 200 -20.55 -6.52 35.05
C LEU A 200 -21.45 -7.57 35.70
N ARG A 201 -21.12 -8.87 35.54
CA ARG A 201 -22.00 -10.00 35.90
C ARG A 201 -22.51 -9.97 37.34
N GLU A 202 -21.74 -9.44 38.29
CA GLU A 202 -22.16 -9.37 39.70
C GLU A 202 -23.10 -8.18 40.00
N PHE A 203 -23.20 -7.23 39.08
CA PHE A 203 -23.96 -5.98 39.27
C PHE A 203 -25.23 -5.90 38.42
N VAL A 204 -25.41 -6.82 37.47
CA VAL A 204 -26.52 -6.78 36.51
C VAL A 204 -27.19 -8.15 36.38
N GLU A 205 -28.50 -8.16 36.12
CA GLU A 205 -29.29 -9.39 35.93
C GLU A 205 -29.50 -9.77 34.45
N TRP A 206 -28.86 -9.03 33.54
CA TRP A 206 -28.99 -9.20 32.10
C TRP A 206 -27.65 -9.59 31.45
N ASP A 207 -27.71 -10.18 30.25
CA ASP A 207 -26.52 -10.53 29.47
C ASP A 207 -26.11 -9.36 28.55
N LEU A 208 -24.85 -8.94 28.63
CA LEU A 208 -24.33 -7.79 27.86
C LEU A 208 -24.48 -7.98 26.35
N PHE A 209 -24.30 -9.20 25.83
CA PHE A 209 -24.37 -9.44 24.40
C PHE A 209 -25.82 -9.50 23.90
N ALA A 210 -26.74 -10.02 24.72
CA ALA A 210 -28.16 -10.04 24.41
C ALA A 210 -28.76 -8.63 24.32
N VAL A 211 -28.45 -7.75 25.27
CA VAL A 211 -29.05 -6.40 25.33
C VAL A 211 -28.58 -5.48 24.20
N LEU A 212 -27.41 -5.72 23.60
CA LEU A 212 -26.88 -4.90 22.50
C LEU A 212 -27.75 -4.95 21.23
N SER A 213 -28.56 -6.01 21.07
CA SER A 213 -29.48 -6.19 19.94
C SER A 213 -30.95 -5.97 20.32
N ASP A 214 -31.23 -5.53 21.55
CA ASP A 214 -32.58 -5.33 22.08
C ASP A 214 -32.85 -3.82 22.28
N GLU A 215 -33.72 -3.27 21.44
CA GLU A 215 -34.10 -1.86 21.47
C GLU A 215 -34.73 -1.44 22.81
N ALA A 216 -35.66 -2.25 23.33
CA ALA A 216 -36.35 -1.95 24.58
C ALA A 216 -35.39 -2.03 25.78
N ALA A 217 -34.41 -2.93 25.74
CA ALA A 217 -33.36 -2.98 26.75
C ALA A 217 -32.49 -1.71 26.72
N LEU A 218 -32.12 -1.20 25.54
CA LEU A 218 -31.30 0.01 25.40
C LEU A 218 -32.03 1.33 25.75
N GLU A 219 -33.35 1.31 25.91
CA GLU A 219 -34.10 2.45 26.47
C GLU A 219 -33.95 2.58 27.99
N ARG A 220 -33.61 1.48 28.68
CA ARG A 220 -33.45 1.45 30.12
C ARG A 220 -32.10 2.02 30.55
N SER A 221 -32.11 3.03 31.41
CA SER A 221 -30.90 3.71 31.90
C SER A 221 -29.92 2.76 32.61
N ASP A 222 -30.43 1.80 33.35
CA ASP A 222 -29.64 0.78 34.08
C ASP A 222 -28.99 -0.26 33.17
N VAL A 223 -29.42 -0.35 31.91
CA VAL A 223 -28.83 -1.23 30.89
C VAL A 223 -27.89 -0.44 29.96
N VAL A 224 -28.38 0.69 29.44
CA VAL A 224 -27.67 1.46 28.42
C VAL A 224 -26.36 2.06 28.94
N GLN A 225 -26.30 2.52 30.19
CA GLN A 225 -25.09 3.13 30.73
C GLN A 225 -23.95 2.11 30.89
N PRO A 226 -24.15 0.93 31.53
CA PRO A 226 -23.09 -0.07 31.58
C PRO A 226 -22.74 -0.66 30.20
N ALA A 227 -23.72 -0.82 29.30
CA ALA A 227 -23.47 -1.29 27.94
C ALA A 227 -22.61 -0.30 27.13
N LEU A 228 -22.93 1.00 27.18
CA LEU A 228 -22.13 2.05 26.55
C LEU A 228 -20.73 2.13 27.15
N TRP A 229 -20.58 2.00 28.46
CA TRP A 229 -19.26 1.92 29.11
C TRP A 229 -18.41 0.78 28.54
N ALA A 230 -18.99 -0.43 28.42
CA ALA A 230 -18.29 -1.59 27.87
C ALA A 230 -17.86 -1.36 26.42
N VAL A 231 -18.73 -0.80 25.58
CA VAL A 231 -18.41 -0.45 24.18
C VAL A 231 -17.30 0.59 24.12
N MET A 232 -17.41 1.67 24.89
CA MET A 232 -16.44 2.76 24.90
C MET A 232 -15.03 2.31 25.32
N VAL A 233 -14.93 1.51 26.38
CA VAL A 233 -13.64 0.95 26.83
C VAL A 233 -13.08 -0.01 25.77
N SER A 234 -13.94 -0.80 25.12
CA SER A 234 -13.52 -1.71 24.05
C SER A 234 -13.05 -0.98 22.79
N LEU A 235 -13.68 0.14 22.43
CA LEU A 235 -13.22 1.02 21.35
C LEU A 235 -11.88 1.69 21.70
N ALA A 236 -11.69 2.14 22.93
CA ALA A 236 -10.41 2.71 23.36
C ALA A 236 -9.27 1.71 23.20
N GLU A 237 -9.51 0.44 23.53
CA GLU A 237 -8.52 -0.63 23.38
C GLU A 237 -8.26 -0.99 21.93
N LEU A 238 -9.28 -0.92 21.07
CA LEU A 238 -9.10 -1.05 19.62
C LEU A 238 -8.20 0.05 19.06
N TRP A 239 -8.38 1.30 19.49
CA TRP A 239 -7.50 2.42 19.10
C TRP A 239 -6.06 2.21 19.56
N ARG A 240 -5.87 1.78 20.81
CA ARG A 240 -4.53 1.50 21.37
C ARG A 240 -3.84 0.35 20.64
N ALA A 241 -4.57 -0.68 20.22
CA ALA A 241 -4.03 -1.76 19.40
C ALA A 241 -3.52 -1.30 18.02
N HIS A 242 -4.01 -0.16 17.51
CA HIS A 242 -3.49 0.50 16.31
C HIS A 242 -2.40 1.55 16.62
N GLY A 243 -1.84 1.55 17.82
CA GLY A 243 -0.77 2.46 18.25
C GLY A 243 -1.22 3.86 18.63
N VAL A 244 -2.52 4.13 18.71
CA VAL A 244 -3.05 5.43 19.15
C VAL A 244 -3.18 5.43 20.66
N GLU A 245 -2.18 5.99 21.33
CA GLU A 245 -2.19 6.16 22.80
C GLU A 245 -2.73 7.56 23.19
N PRO A 246 -3.72 7.64 24.09
CA PRO A 246 -4.23 8.92 24.56
C PRO A 246 -3.22 9.59 25.51
N ALA A 247 -2.94 10.85 25.28
CA ALA A 247 -2.21 11.69 26.24
C ALA A 247 -3.12 12.30 27.31
N ALA A 248 -4.43 12.31 27.05
CA ALA A 248 -5.47 12.77 27.97
C ALA A 248 -6.76 12.00 27.72
N VAL A 249 -7.62 11.95 28.74
CA VAL A 249 -8.98 11.40 28.66
C VAL A 249 -9.97 12.41 29.22
N MET A 250 -11.17 12.46 28.65
CA MET A 250 -12.28 13.32 29.09
C MET A 250 -13.58 12.52 29.00
N GLY A 251 -14.47 12.66 29.98
CA GLY A 251 -15.82 12.08 29.98
C GLY A 251 -16.85 13.10 30.41
#